data_AF-A0A2M7HNG7-F1
#
_entry.id   AF-A0A2M7HNG7-F1
#
_cell.length_a   1.000
_cell.length_b   1.000
_cell.length_c   1.000
_cell.angle_alpha   90.00
_cell.angle_beta   90.00
_cell.angle_gamma   90.00
#
_symmetry.space_group_name_H-M   'P 1'
#
loop_
_entity.id
_entity.type
_entity.pdbx_description
1 polymer ?
#
loop_
_entity_poly.entity_id
_entity_poly.type
_entity_poly.pdbx_seq_one_letter_code
_entity_poly.pdbx_strand_id
1 'polypeptide(L)' 'MVLDFSQGKLIVTEFEVQVRLNVASIVLQASAEDIGLRRQPPMLIADGGGVRWSLVLDSNTQLRAIQAVLGMDAE' A
#
# COMPACT_ATOMS: atom_id res chain seq x y z
N MET A 1 0.03 -10.59 4.30
CA MET A 1 -0.52 -10.89 2.96
C MET A 1 0.48 -10.47 1.89
N VAL A 2 0.62 -11.27 0.83
CA VAL A 2 1.34 -10.85 -0.39
C VAL A 2 0.32 -10.68 -1.50
N LEU A 3 0.35 -9.54 -2.19
CA LEU A 3 -0.59 -9.17 -3.25
C LEU A 3 0.19 -8.73 -4.48
N ASP A 4 -0.10 -9.34 -5.63
CA ASP A 4 0.46 -8.91 -6.91
C ASP A 4 -0.35 -7.74 -7.48
N PHE A 5 0.34 -6.79 -8.08
CA PHE A 5 -0.25 -5.69 -8.84
C PHE A 5 0.60 -5.36 -10.07
N SER A 6 0.08 -4.57 -11.00
CA SER A 6 0.69 -4.34 -12.32
C SER A 6 2.14 -3.85 -12.29
N GLN A 7 2.52 -3.11 -11.25
CA GLN A 7 3.86 -2.54 -11.11
C GLN A 7 4.76 -3.32 -10.16
N GLY A 8 4.29 -4.41 -9.54
CA GLY A 8 5.09 -5.18 -8.61
C GLY A 8 4.30 -6.02 -7.61
N LYS A 9 4.81 -6.06 -6.37
CA LYS A 9 4.20 -6.80 -5.27
C LYS A 9 4.05 -5.93 -4.03
N LEU A 10 2.94 -6.10 -3.34
CA LEU A 10 2.66 -5.54 -2.02
C LEU A 10 2.80 -6.64 -0.97
N ILE A 11 3.59 -6.39 0.06
CA ILE A 11 3.69 -7.22 1.26
C ILE A 11 3.10 -6.38 2.38
N VAL A 12 1.95 -6.83 2.90
CA VAL A 12 1.14 -6.08 3.86
C VAL A 12 1.03 -6.92 5.13
N THR A 13 1.37 -6.32 6.26
CA THR A 13 1.14 -6.89 7.59
C THR A 13 0.32 -5.91 8.41
N GLU A 14 -0.08 -6.29 9.61
CA GLU A 14 -0.74 -5.38 10.55
C GLU A 14 0.17 -4.22 11.02
N PHE A 15 1.49 -4.32 10.80
CA PHE A 15 2.49 -3.37 11.29
C PHE A 15 3.12 -2.50 10.20
N GLU A 16 3.16 -2.98 8.96
CA GLU A 16 3.84 -2.29 7.88
C GLU A 16 3.33 -2.68 6.50
N VAL A 17 3.60 -1.80 5.53
CA VAL A 17 3.45 -2.06 4.11
C VAL A 17 4.77 -1.90 3.39
N GLN A 18 5.13 -2.91 2.60
CA GLN A 18 6.27 -2.91 1.70
C GLN A 18 5.81 -3.07 0.25
N VAL A 19 6.21 -2.15 -0.62
CA VAL A 19 5.98 -2.18 -2.07
C VAL A 19 7.29 -2.52 -2.76
N ARG A 20 7.32 -3.61 -3.51
CA ARG A 20 8.46 -4.01 -4.34
C ARG A 20 8.11 -3.77 -5.80
N LEU A 21 8.80 -2.83 -6.45
CA LEU A 21 8.53 -2.46 -7.85
C LEU A 21 9.28 -3.37 -8.82
N ASN A 22 8.70 -3.65 -9.99
CA ASN A 22 9.33 -4.50 -11.01
C ASN A 22 10.40 -3.78 -11.85
N VAL A 23 10.34 -2.44 -11.94
CA VAL A 23 11.21 -1.65 -12.82
C VAL A 23 12.68 -1.64 -12.37
N ALA A 24 12.95 -1.94 -11.10
CA ALA A 24 14.29 -2.03 -10.50
C ALA A 24 14.22 -2.71 -9.12
N SER A 25 15.35 -2.93 -8.45
CA SER A 25 15.41 -3.37 -7.05
C SER A 25 15.00 -2.27 -6.05
N ILE A 26 13.84 -1.66 -6.27
CA ILE A 26 13.30 -0.56 -5.45
C ILE A 26 12.27 -1.14 -4.48
N VAL A 27 12.41 -0.75 -3.22
CA VAL A 27 11.49 -1.09 -2.14
C VAL A 27 11.03 0.20 -1.47
N LEU A 28 9.72 0.43 -1.46
CA LEU A 28 9.09 1.47 -0.64
C LEU A 28 8.53 0.80 0.61
N GLN A 29 8.71 1.42 1.77
CA GLN A 29 8.24 0.87 3.04
C GLN A 29 7.69 1.99 3.91
N ALA A 30 6.66 1.67 4.68
CA ALA A 30 6.08 2.55 5.69
C ALA A 30 5.47 1.72 6.83
N SER A 31 5.43 2.30 8.03
CA SER A 31 4.66 1.75 9.15
C SER A 31 3.17 1.80 8.80
N ALA A 32 2.38 0.84 9.31
CA ALA A 32 0.93 0.81 9.10
C ALA A 32 0.25 2.08 9.65
N GLU A 33 0.83 2.71 10.67
CA GLU A 33 0.33 3.97 11.25
C GLU A 33 0.50 5.18 10.31
N ASP A 34 1.46 5.11 9.38
CA ASP A 34 1.73 6.15 8.38
C ASP A 34 0.95 5.92 7.08
N ILE A 35 0.19 4.82 6.99
CA ILE A 35 -0.54 4.44 5.77
C ILE A 35 -1.95 5.03 5.78
N GLY A 36 -2.27 5.75 4.72
CA GLY A 36 -3.62 6.14 4.32
C GLY A 36 -4.09 5.37 3.08
N LEU A 37 -5.40 5.19 2.97
CA LEU A 37 -6.05 4.52 1.85
C LEU A 37 -7.07 5.48 1.23
N ARG A 38 -7.09 5.57 -0.11
CA ARG A 38 -8.07 6.38 -0.86
C ARG A 38 -8.81 5.51 -1.86
N ARG A 39 -10.13 5.67 -2.01
CA ARG A 39 -10.94 4.81 -2.91
C ARG A 39 -10.93 5.20 -4.38
N GLN A 40 -10.86 6.51 -4.68
CA GLN A 40 -11.00 7.01 -6.05
C GLN A 40 -9.90 8.03 -6.41
N PRO A 41 -8.91 7.64 -7.23
CA PRO A 41 -8.55 6.26 -7.61
C PRO A 41 -8.10 5.42 -6.40
N PRO A 42 -8.17 4.08 -6.46
CA PRO A 42 -7.74 3.21 -5.37
C PRO A 42 -6.25 3.39 -5.13
N MET A 43 -5.88 3.91 -3.97
CA MET A 43 -4.52 4.34 -3.70
C MET A 43 -4.06 3.98 -2.30
N LEU A 44 -2.77 3.69 -2.23
CA LEU A 44 -1.99 3.56 -1.03
C LEU A 44 -1.13 4.82 -0.89
N ILE A 45 -1.22 5.47 0.26
CA ILE A 45 -0.50 6.70 0.56
C ILE A 45 0.30 6.45 1.83
N ALA A 46 1.60 6.70 1.80
CA ALA A 46 2.41 6.77 3.01
C ALA A 46 2.74 8.24 3.28
N ASP A 47 2.36 8.73 4.46
CA ASP A 47 2.64 10.09 4.90
C ASP A 47 3.00 10.11 6.39
N GLY A 48 4.28 9.89 6.67
CA GLY A 48 4.88 9.95 7.99
C GLY A 48 6.05 10.92 8.02
N GLY A 49 6.59 11.20 9.22
CA GLY A 49 7.62 12.23 9.43
C GLY A 49 8.90 12.09 8.57
N GLY A 50 9.24 10.88 8.13
CA GLY A 50 10.38 10.59 7.26
C GLY A 50 10.04 9.78 5.99
N VAL A 51 8.75 9.51 5.74
CA VAL A 51 8.31 8.64 4.66
C VAL A 51 7.17 9.32 3.91
N ARG A 52 7.38 9.57 2.61
CA ARG A 52 6.33 10.11 1.74
C ARG A 52 6.38 9.48 0.36
N TRP A 53 5.36 8.70 0.04
CA TRP A 53 5.15 8.13 -1.29
C TRP A 53 3.67 7.80 -1.49
N SER A 54 3.27 7.64 -2.75
CA SER A 54 1.92 7.16 -3.05
C SER A 54 1.92 6.29 -4.30
N LEU A 55 0.95 5.38 -4.36
CA LEU A 55 0.82 4.35 -5.36
C LEU A 55 -0.67 4.18 -5.71
N VAL A 56 -0.98 4.10 -7.01
CA VAL A 56 -2.29 3.66 -7.50
C VAL A 56 -2.32 2.14 -7.61
N LEU A 57 -3.32 1.53 -6.97
CA LEU A 57 -3.61 0.10 -7.07
C LEU A 57 -4.39 -0.19 -8.36
N ASP A 58 -4.36 -1.45 -8.81
CA ASP A 58 -5.04 -1.84 -10.04
C ASP A 58 -6.57 -1.89 -9.87
N SER A 59 -7.05 -2.12 -8.65
CA SER A 59 -8.48 -2.25 -8.38
C SER A 59 -8.87 -1.97 -6.93
N ASN A 60 -10.15 -1.66 -6.75
CA ASN A 60 -10.78 -1.58 -5.43
C ASN A 60 -10.78 -2.92 -4.68
N THR A 61 -10.67 -4.06 -5.37
CA THR A 61 -10.53 -5.37 -4.74
C THR A 61 -9.21 -5.48 -3.98
N GLN A 62 -8.11 -4.99 -4.58
CA GLN A 62 -6.82 -4.92 -3.90
C GLN A 62 -6.88 -3.98 -2.69
N LEU A 63 -7.50 -2.82 -2.84
CA LEU A 63 -7.70 -1.87 -1.73
C LEU A 63 -8.41 -2.53 -0.54
N ARG A 64 -9.53 -3.23 -0.78
CA ARG A 64 -10.29 -3.93 0.27
C ARG A 64 -9.48 -5.03 0.96
N ALA A 65 -8.64 -5.75 0.22
CA ALA A 65 -7.77 -6.76 0.81
C ALA A 65 -6.73 -6.13 1.75
N ILE A 66 -6.21 -4.95 1.39
CA ILE A 66 -5.28 -4.19 2.25
C ILE A 66 -6.01 -3.65 3.48
N GLN A 67 -7.22 -3.09 3.34
CA GLN A 67 -8.06 -2.64 4.46
C GLN A 67 -8.29 -3.75 5.49
N ALA A 68 -8.58 -4.96 5.03
CA ALA A 68 -8.84 -6.11 5.90
C ALA A 68 -7.62 -6.50 6.75
N VAL A 69 -6.39 -6.28 6.25
CA VAL A 69 -5.15 -6.57 6.99
C VAL A 69 -4.77 -5.40 7.91
N LEU A 70 -4.89 -4.17 7.44
CA LEU A 70 -4.50 -2.98 8.22
C LEU A 70 -5.56 -2.56 9.26
N GLY A 71 -6.79 -3.09 9.17
CA GLY A 71 -7.87 -2.74 10.09
C GLY A 71 -8.33 -1.28 9.97
N MET A 72 -8.17 -0.67 8.80
CA MET A 72 -8.52 0.74 8.56
C MET A 72 -9.41 0.93 7.33
N ASP A 73 -10.20 2.00 7.36
CA ASP A 73 -11.07 2.38 6.25
C ASP A 73 -10.39 3.31 5.26
N ALA A 74 -10.73 3.16 3.98
CA ALA A 74 -10.31 4.09 2.94
C ALA A 74 -11.22 5.31 2.89
N GLU A 75 -10.61 6.49 2.77
CA GLU A 75 -11.27 7.77 2.52
C GLU A 75 -11.76 7.89 1.06
#